data_AF-A0A397TXY0-F1
#
_entry.id   AF-A0A397TXY0-F1
#
_cell.length_a   1.000
_cell.length_b   1.000
_cell.length_c   1.000
_cell.angle_alpha   90.00
_cell.angle_beta   90.00
_cell.angle_gamma   90.00
#
_symmetry.space_group_name_H-M   'P 1'
#
loop_
_entity.id
_entity.type
_entity.pdbx_description
1 polymer ?
#
loop_
_entity_poly.entity_id
_entity_poly.type
_entity_poly.pdbx_seq_one_letter_code
_entity_poly.pdbx_strand_id
1 'polypeptide(L)'
;MERESPSTLNRIGYNYLLGNGVEKDEHKAFIYYQKSAEMGNADGANNVGYCYDEGIGIEKDEHKAFIYYQKSAEMSNVSGIFNVGCCYEKGIGVEKDENKAFTYIQKSAEMGDSDAMNKLGYFYEKGIGVEKDEYKAFIYYQKSADMGSIDGTNNVGYCYANGIGVEKNEHKAFMFYQRSAEMGNASGIFALGDCYKDGIGIEKDEHKAFIYIQKSTEMGHDKGLNKLGIHLLSEMGHTSGIYNVGNCYLYGIGIEKDEHKAFIYFQKSAEMGNNDAMSQLGYCYRNGIGTKIDIQKANYWFQMERNNSHDMIKSTHENLVIDNVVKKILENNRYQLTWIPYNEFKNIKEIGQGYFATVYSAEWIKKTKNYSMTVIFALKKIHDQNYLDELKAYCEIGYENPSFLKCYGISRDGMGKYILVLKYAKMGSLNKNLSSIAKMRWRDKLKLLYCITSDLVAIHSQGLEHRDLHSAPEVLMNYKKFTPAADIFSLGVIMTEISTGKQAFEGLGFVPGTPDCYIRLVKRCMDSNPNKRPTAKYVNFQVGLWNEEMLSSDDNNETKRQFLEIENTLLVIDINKNLSPMSKSIDYLDISE
;
A
#
# COMPACT_ATOMS: atom_id res chain seq x y z
N MET A 1 -31.47 38.33 -46.52
CA MET A 1 -30.41 38.27 -45.48
C MET A 1 -31.12 38.43 -44.15
N GLU A 2 -31.48 37.32 -43.50
CA GLU A 2 -31.95 37.39 -42.11
C GLU A 2 -30.77 37.85 -41.25
N ARG A 3 -30.91 38.99 -40.57
CA ARG A 3 -29.92 39.40 -39.57
C ARG A 3 -30.01 38.40 -38.41
N GLU A 4 -28.90 37.75 -38.10
CA GLU A 4 -28.84 36.83 -36.95
C GLU A 4 -29.17 37.58 -35.66
N SER A 5 -29.96 36.95 -34.78
CA SER A 5 -30.34 37.56 -33.49
C SER A 5 -29.12 37.65 -32.55
N PRO A 6 -29.12 38.58 -31.57
CA PRO A 6 -28.03 38.66 -30.59
C PRO A 6 -27.80 37.34 -29.85
N SER A 7 -28.89 36.65 -29.46
CA SER A 7 -28.79 35.32 -28.81
C SER A 7 -28.18 34.25 -29.72
N THR A 8 -28.45 34.32 -31.03
CA THR A 8 -27.88 33.41 -32.03
C THR A 8 -26.37 33.65 -32.14
N LEU A 9 -25.94 34.91 -32.20
CA LEU A 9 -24.53 35.29 -32.25
C LEU A 9 -23.79 34.80 -30.99
N ASN A 10 -24.39 34.95 -29.81
CA ASN A 10 -23.82 34.41 -28.57
C ASN A 10 -23.61 32.89 -28.66
N ARG A 11 -24.62 32.15 -29.15
CA ARG A 11 -24.52 30.69 -29.32
C ARG A 11 -23.48 30.29 -30.36
N ILE A 12 -23.33 31.05 -31.44
CA ILE A 12 -22.28 30.82 -32.44
C ILE A 12 -20.91 31.01 -31.80
N GLY A 13 -20.73 32.05 -30.99
CA GLY A 13 -19.50 32.26 -30.21
C GLY A 13 -19.17 31.06 -29.33
N TYR A 14 -20.17 30.52 -28.61
CA TYR A 14 -20.02 29.32 -27.80
C TYR A 14 -19.63 28.08 -28.60
N ASN A 15 -20.20 27.90 -29.79
CA ASN A 15 -19.85 26.78 -30.66
C ASN A 15 -18.40 26.86 -31.15
N TYR A 16 -17.91 28.06 -31.49
CA TYR A 16 -16.50 28.26 -31.84
C TYR A 16 -15.57 28.06 -30.64
N LEU A 17 -15.99 28.44 -29.43
CA LEU A 17 -15.19 28.25 -28.22
C LEU A 17 -14.98 26.77 -27.89
N LEU A 18 -16.01 25.94 -28.08
CA LEU A 18 -15.97 24.51 -27.76
C LEU A 18 -15.67 23.59 -28.95
N GLY A 19 -15.72 24.10 -30.18
CA GLY A 19 -15.61 23.28 -31.39
C GLY A 19 -16.88 22.43 -31.67
N ASN A 20 -18.05 22.89 -31.24
CA ASN A 20 -19.31 22.15 -31.41
C ASN A 20 -19.86 22.35 -32.83
N GLY A 21 -19.59 21.39 -33.72
CA GLY A 21 -20.04 21.43 -35.12
C GLY A 21 -19.25 22.38 -36.01
N VAL A 22 -18.21 23.02 -35.48
CA VAL A 22 -17.22 23.86 -36.18
C VAL A 22 -15.84 23.61 -35.58
N GLU A 23 -14.77 23.94 -36.30
CA GLU A 23 -13.41 23.91 -35.73
C GLU A 23 -13.30 24.93 -34.59
N LYS A 24 -12.65 24.53 -33.48
CA LYS A 24 -12.44 25.40 -32.31
C LYS A 24 -11.63 26.63 -32.73
N ASP A 25 -12.14 27.81 -32.44
CA ASP A 25 -11.53 29.09 -32.80
C ASP A 25 -11.90 30.18 -31.78
N GLU A 26 -11.01 30.42 -30.82
CA GLU A 26 -11.25 31.35 -29.71
C GLU A 26 -11.35 32.80 -30.18
N HIS A 27 -10.60 33.17 -31.22
CA HIS A 27 -10.67 34.52 -31.78
C HIS A 27 -12.01 34.78 -32.46
N LYS A 28 -12.51 33.82 -33.25
CA LYS A 28 -13.88 33.90 -33.78
C LYS A 28 -14.92 33.91 -32.67
N ALA A 29 -14.76 33.10 -31.63
CA ALA A 29 -15.67 33.11 -30.47
C ALA A 29 -15.80 34.51 -29.88
N PHE A 30 -14.67 35.16 -29.59
CA PHE A 30 -14.62 36.54 -29.11
C PHE A 30 -15.35 37.51 -30.05
N ILE A 31 -15.10 37.46 -31.36
CA ILE A 31 -15.77 38.34 -32.33
C ILE A 31 -17.30 38.18 -32.30
N TYR A 32 -17.81 36.95 -32.21
CA TYR A 32 -19.25 36.70 -32.15
C TYR A 32 -19.88 37.14 -30.83
N TYR A 33 -19.19 36.95 -29.69
CA TYR A 33 -19.62 37.50 -28.41
C TYR A 33 -19.65 39.03 -28.43
N GLN A 34 -18.64 39.67 -29.03
CA GLN A 34 -18.59 41.12 -29.16
C GLN A 34 -19.77 41.66 -29.98
N LYS A 35 -20.05 41.06 -31.14
CA LYS A 35 -21.23 41.43 -31.95
C LYS A 35 -22.54 41.24 -31.19
N SER A 36 -22.66 40.15 -30.42
CA SER A 36 -23.82 39.91 -29.55
C SER A 36 -23.99 41.02 -28.50
N ALA A 37 -22.90 41.37 -27.80
CA ALA A 37 -22.87 42.41 -26.79
C ALA A 37 -23.23 43.80 -27.36
N GLU A 38 -22.69 44.14 -28.53
CA GLU A 38 -22.98 45.40 -29.24
C GLU A 38 -24.45 45.54 -29.63
N MET A 39 -25.16 44.42 -29.81
CA MET A 39 -26.60 44.40 -30.05
C MET A 39 -27.44 44.37 -28.76
N GLY A 40 -26.83 44.59 -27.58
CA GLY A 40 -27.52 44.67 -26.29
C GLY A 40 -27.84 43.31 -25.66
N ASN A 41 -27.13 42.24 -26.02
CA ASN A 41 -27.28 40.95 -25.35
C ASN A 41 -26.44 40.90 -24.08
N ALA A 42 -27.10 40.65 -22.95
CA ALA A 42 -26.44 40.65 -21.64
C ALA A 42 -25.47 39.47 -21.45
N ASP A 43 -25.80 38.27 -21.97
CA ASP A 43 -24.90 37.11 -21.95
C ASP A 43 -23.67 37.35 -22.83
N GLY A 44 -23.86 37.97 -24.00
CA GLY A 44 -22.78 38.39 -24.89
C GLY A 44 -21.83 39.36 -24.19
N ALA A 45 -22.37 40.37 -23.49
CA ALA A 45 -21.55 41.29 -22.70
C ALA A 45 -20.78 40.57 -21.58
N ASN A 46 -21.41 39.62 -20.88
CA ASN A 46 -20.73 38.80 -19.87
C ASN A 46 -19.59 37.97 -20.49
N ASN A 47 -19.84 37.33 -21.64
CA ASN A 47 -18.86 36.48 -22.32
C ASN A 47 -17.69 37.29 -22.88
N VAL A 48 -17.92 38.53 -23.33
CA VAL A 48 -16.82 39.45 -23.69
C VAL A 48 -15.99 39.81 -22.46
N GLY A 49 -16.64 40.07 -21.31
CA GLY A 49 -15.95 40.27 -20.04
C GLY A 49 -15.05 39.10 -19.69
N TYR A 50 -15.57 37.88 -19.82
CA TYR A 50 -14.84 36.63 -19.60
C TYR A 50 -13.66 36.44 -20.57
N CYS A 51 -13.83 36.77 -21.85
CA CYS A 51 -12.73 36.76 -22.81
C CYS A 51 -11.59 37.69 -22.42
N TYR A 52 -11.89 38.90 -21.93
CA TYR A 52 -10.86 39.83 -21.45
C TYR A 52 -10.22 39.40 -20.13
N ASP A 53 -10.96 38.74 -19.24
CA ASP A 53 -10.45 38.27 -17.95
C ASP A 53 -9.45 37.12 -18.13
N GLU A 54 -9.80 36.15 -18.97
CA GLU A 54 -9.01 34.94 -19.19
C GLU A 54 -8.07 35.03 -20.41
N GLY A 55 -8.18 36.07 -21.23
CA GLY A 55 -7.39 36.23 -22.46
C GLY A 55 -7.80 35.27 -23.58
N ILE A 56 -9.09 34.92 -23.67
CA ILE A 56 -9.61 33.97 -24.65
C ILE A 56 -9.90 34.69 -25.98
N GLY A 57 -9.13 34.39 -27.01
CA GLY A 57 -9.29 34.97 -28.34
C GLY A 57 -8.89 36.45 -28.46
N ILE A 58 -8.47 37.07 -27.36
CA ILE A 58 -7.97 38.45 -27.28
C ILE A 58 -6.98 38.59 -26.12
N GLU A 59 -6.12 39.61 -26.14
CA GLU A 59 -5.22 39.92 -25.04
C GLU A 59 -6.00 40.21 -23.73
N LYS A 60 -5.52 39.66 -22.62
CA LYS A 60 -6.09 39.85 -21.29
C LYS A 60 -6.07 41.33 -20.90
N ASP A 61 -7.20 41.85 -20.42
CA ASP A 61 -7.39 43.24 -20.00
C ASP A 61 -8.44 43.31 -18.88
N GLU A 62 -7.98 43.32 -17.64
CA GLU A 62 -8.85 43.25 -16.46
C GLU A 62 -9.79 44.45 -16.34
N HIS A 63 -9.35 45.64 -16.75
CA HIS A 63 -10.18 46.84 -16.71
C HIS A 63 -11.33 46.75 -17.73
N LYS A 64 -11.05 46.26 -18.95
CA LYS A 64 -12.12 45.98 -19.92
C LYS A 64 -13.04 44.85 -19.45
N ALA A 65 -12.50 43.80 -18.83
CA ALA A 65 -13.31 42.72 -18.25
C ALA A 65 -14.35 43.28 -17.27
N PHE A 66 -13.91 44.10 -16.31
CA PHE A 66 -14.78 44.76 -15.34
C PHE A 66 -15.88 45.60 -16.01
N ILE A 67 -15.53 46.41 -17.01
CA ILE A 67 -16.51 47.24 -17.75
C ILE A 67 -17.57 46.37 -18.42
N TYR A 68 -17.19 45.27 -19.06
CA TYR A 68 -18.14 44.41 -19.75
C TYR A 68 -19.03 43.60 -18.79
N TYR A 69 -18.48 43.12 -17.67
CA TYR A 69 -19.28 42.54 -16.60
C TYR A 69 -20.27 43.56 -16.01
N GLN A 70 -19.85 44.80 -15.81
CA GLN A 70 -20.73 45.88 -15.33
C GLN A 70 -21.88 46.16 -16.32
N LYS A 71 -21.59 46.26 -17.62
CA LYS A 71 -22.62 46.39 -18.66
C LYS A 71 -23.61 45.22 -18.63
N SER A 72 -23.12 43.99 -18.45
CA SER A 72 -23.97 42.81 -18.30
C SER A 72 -24.86 42.89 -17.05
N ALA A 73 -24.29 43.31 -15.92
CA ALA A 73 -25.00 43.49 -14.66
C ALA A 73 -26.08 44.59 -14.71
N GLU A 74 -25.81 45.70 -15.43
CA GLU A 74 -26.78 46.77 -15.67
C GLU A 74 -28.00 46.29 -16.46
N MET A 75 -27.81 45.31 -17.34
CA MET A 75 -28.89 44.61 -18.04
C MET A 75 -29.54 43.50 -17.20
N SER A 76 -29.30 43.47 -15.89
CA SER A 76 -29.83 42.49 -14.92
C SER A 76 -29.45 41.04 -15.22
N ASN A 77 -28.31 40.81 -15.87
CA ASN A 77 -27.77 39.46 -16.04
C ASN A 77 -27.19 38.96 -14.71
N VAL A 78 -27.66 37.78 -14.29
CA VAL A 78 -27.31 37.19 -13.00
C VAL A 78 -25.81 36.86 -12.90
N SER A 79 -25.23 36.29 -13.97
CA SER A 79 -23.80 35.98 -14.05
C SER A 79 -22.94 37.26 -14.12
N GLY A 80 -23.40 38.28 -14.85
CA GLY A 80 -22.75 39.59 -14.87
C GLY A 80 -22.71 40.24 -13.49
N ILE A 81 -23.81 40.21 -12.74
CA ILE A 81 -23.88 40.72 -11.35
C ILE A 81 -22.91 39.96 -10.45
N PHE A 82 -22.87 38.62 -10.55
CA PHE A 82 -21.93 37.78 -9.81
C PHE A 82 -20.47 38.13 -10.11
N ASN A 83 -20.13 38.26 -11.40
CA ASN A 83 -18.77 38.57 -11.85
C ASN A 83 -18.31 39.97 -11.40
N VAL A 84 -19.19 40.96 -11.38
CA VAL A 84 -18.89 42.28 -10.78
C VAL A 84 -18.56 42.14 -9.28
N GLY A 85 -19.30 41.30 -8.55
CA GLY A 85 -19.01 40.98 -7.16
C GLY A 85 -17.61 40.35 -6.98
N CYS A 86 -17.26 39.40 -7.84
CA CYS A 86 -15.93 38.78 -7.88
C CYS A 86 -14.81 39.78 -8.22
N CYS A 87 -15.05 40.73 -9.14
CA CYS A 87 -14.10 41.79 -9.45
C CYS A 87 -13.80 42.65 -8.23
N TYR A 88 -14.81 43.07 -7.47
CA TYR A 88 -14.60 43.81 -6.23
C TYR A 88 -13.92 42.99 -5.13
N GLU A 89 -14.18 41.69 -5.05
CA GLU A 89 -13.52 40.80 -4.07
C GLU A 89 -12.02 40.67 -4.35
N LYS A 90 -11.65 40.47 -5.62
CA LYS A 90 -10.27 40.16 -6.04
C LYS A 90 -9.48 41.39 -6.50
N GLY A 91 -10.14 42.51 -6.77
CA GLY A 91 -9.54 43.71 -7.36
C GLY A 91 -9.28 43.61 -8.87
N ILE A 92 -10.07 42.84 -9.61
CA ILE A 92 -9.90 42.64 -11.06
C ILE A 92 -10.47 43.85 -11.79
N GLY A 93 -9.60 44.68 -12.36
CA GLY A 93 -10.00 45.87 -13.14
C GLY A 93 -10.61 47.02 -12.34
N VAL A 94 -10.73 46.86 -11.02
CA VAL A 94 -11.31 47.83 -10.08
C VAL A 94 -10.60 47.71 -8.72
N GLU A 95 -10.60 48.77 -7.92
CA GLU A 95 -10.10 48.70 -6.55
C GLU A 95 -10.91 47.70 -5.72
N LYS A 96 -10.21 46.86 -4.93
CA LYS A 96 -10.82 45.86 -4.05
C LYS A 96 -11.73 46.55 -3.03
N ASP A 97 -12.97 46.08 -2.90
CA ASP A 97 -13.98 46.61 -1.98
C ASP A 97 -14.90 45.48 -1.49
N GLU A 98 -14.67 45.02 -0.26
CA GLU A 98 -15.38 43.85 0.29
C GLU A 98 -16.88 44.12 0.52
N ASN A 99 -17.26 45.36 0.85
CA ASN A 99 -18.66 45.72 1.07
C ASN A 99 -19.45 45.73 -0.25
N LYS A 100 -18.84 46.26 -1.33
CA LYS A 100 -19.43 46.16 -2.66
C LYS A 100 -19.46 44.72 -3.15
N ALA A 101 -18.39 43.96 -2.95
CA ALA A 101 -18.38 42.54 -3.29
C ALA A 101 -19.56 41.81 -2.63
N PHE A 102 -19.74 41.99 -1.32
CA PHE A 102 -20.86 41.40 -0.58
C PHE A 102 -22.21 41.82 -1.18
N THR A 103 -22.41 43.11 -1.44
CA THR A 103 -23.67 43.64 -1.98
C THR A 103 -24.02 43.02 -3.34
N TYR A 104 -23.05 42.92 -4.26
CA TYR A 104 -23.28 42.34 -5.59
C TYR A 104 -23.50 40.83 -5.53
N ILE A 105 -22.71 40.10 -4.73
CA ILE A 105 -22.89 38.66 -4.53
C ILE A 105 -24.24 38.36 -3.89
N GLN A 106 -24.65 39.13 -2.88
CA GLN A 106 -25.99 39.01 -2.27
C GLN A 106 -27.09 39.23 -3.30
N LYS A 107 -26.99 40.29 -4.12
CA LYS A 107 -27.97 40.58 -5.17
C LYS A 107 -28.08 39.43 -6.17
N SER A 108 -26.96 38.84 -6.60
CA SER A 108 -26.98 37.68 -7.52
C SER A 108 -27.61 36.44 -6.87
N ALA A 109 -27.29 36.18 -5.60
CA ALA A 109 -27.88 35.07 -4.83
C ALA A 109 -29.40 35.23 -4.67
N GLU A 110 -29.89 36.44 -4.43
CA GLU A 110 -31.33 36.75 -4.34
C GLU A 110 -32.07 36.55 -5.67
N MET A 111 -31.34 36.65 -6.80
CA MET A 111 -31.84 36.35 -8.14
C MET A 111 -31.77 34.86 -8.51
N GLY A 112 -31.33 33.99 -7.58
CA GLY A 112 -31.35 32.54 -7.75
C GLY A 112 -30.05 31.93 -8.30
N ASP A 113 -28.93 32.66 -8.24
CA ASP A 113 -27.62 32.11 -8.64
C ASP A 113 -27.06 31.18 -7.56
N SER A 114 -26.82 29.92 -7.91
CA SER A 114 -26.33 28.90 -6.97
C SER A 114 -24.88 29.15 -6.55
N ASP A 115 -24.05 29.71 -7.43
CA ASP A 115 -22.63 29.99 -7.15
C ASP A 115 -22.49 31.23 -6.27
N ALA A 116 -23.34 32.24 -6.49
CA ALA A 116 -23.49 33.38 -5.60
C ALA A 116 -23.99 32.97 -4.22
N MET A 117 -24.96 32.05 -4.12
CA MET A 117 -25.38 31.50 -2.81
C MET A 117 -24.23 30.80 -2.08
N ASN A 118 -23.44 29.99 -2.80
CA ASN A 118 -22.25 29.36 -2.23
C ASN A 118 -21.24 30.40 -1.74
N LYS A 119 -20.95 31.41 -2.57
CA LYS A 119 -20.03 32.50 -2.27
C LYS A 119 -20.50 33.35 -1.09
N LEU A 120 -21.80 33.60 -0.99
CA LEU A 120 -22.42 34.32 0.11
C LEU A 120 -22.28 33.53 1.42
N GLY A 121 -22.43 32.20 1.37
CA GLY A 121 -22.11 31.31 2.49
C GLY A 121 -20.67 31.51 2.97
N TYR A 122 -19.72 31.56 2.04
CA TYR A 122 -18.30 31.82 2.34
C TYR A 122 -18.05 33.22 2.94
N PHE A 123 -18.73 34.25 2.45
CA PHE A 123 -18.62 35.60 3.01
C PHE A 123 -19.13 35.66 4.46
N TYR A 124 -20.23 34.98 4.79
CA TYR A 124 -20.68 34.87 6.17
C TYR A 124 -19.74 34.01 7.04
N GLU A 125 -19.15 32.95 6.49
CA GLU A 125 -18.19 32.11 7.24
C GLU A 125 -16.91 32.89 7.61
N LYS A 126 -16.42 33.74 6.70
CA LYS A 126 -15.18 34.51 6.87
C LYS A 126 -15.36 35.94 7.37
N GLY A 127 -16.58 36.48 7.31
CA GLY A 127 -16.87 37.88 7.63
C GLY A 127 -16.36 38.87 6.57
N ILE A 128 -16.50 38.53 5.28
CA ILE A 128 -16.04 39.38 4.16
C ILE A 128 -17.16 40.35 3.78
N GLY A 129 -16.95 41.65 4.03
CA GLY A 129 -17.94 42.70 3.77
C GLY A 129 -19.22 42.62 4.63
N VAL A 130 -19.24 41.70 5.61
CA VAL A 130 -20.36 41.46 6.53
C VAL A 130 -19.83 40.90 7.85
N GLU A 131 -20.59 41.03 8.94
CA GLU A 131 -20.26 40.35 10.19
C GLU A 131 -20.28 38.82 10.01
N LYS A 132 -19.27 38.14 10.58
CA LYS A 132 -19.17 36.68 10.53
C LYS A 132 -20.38 36.03 11.21
N ASP A 133 -21.04 35.11 10.51
CA ASP A 133 -22.23 34.39 10.98
C ASP A 133 -22.23 32.97 10.40
N GLU A 134 -21.76 32.00 11.19
CA GLU A 134 -21.62 30.61 10.73
C GLU A 134 -22.97 29.93 10.47
N TYR A 135 -24.03 30.32 11.19
CA TYR A 135 -25.38 29.79 10.98
C TYR A 135 -25.92 30.23 9.61
N LYS A 136 -25.79 31.52 9.28
CA LYS A 136 -26.13 32.00 7.93
C LYS A 136 -25.26 31.36 6.86
N ALA A 137 -23.97 31.16 7.12
CA ALA A 137 -23.08 30.47 6.20
C ALA A 137 -23.64 29.08 5.82
N PHE A 138 -23.98 28.26 6.82
CA PHE A 138 -24.58 26.95 6.62
C PHE A 138 -25.89 27.02 5.81
N ILE A 139 -26.79 27.96 6.15
CA ILE A 139 -28.06 28.10 5.44
C ILE A 139 -27.85 28.43 3.95
N TYR A 140 -26.91 29.31 3.62
CA TYR A 140 -26.64 29.65 2.21
C TYR A 140 -25.92 28.54 1.45
N TYR A 141 -25.00 27.80 2.09
CA TYR A 141 -24.44 26.58 1.51
C TYR A 141 -25.51 25.53 1.23
N GLN A 142 -26.45 25.32 2.16
CA GLN A 142 -27.55 24.38 1.98
C GLN A 142 -28.46 24.80 0.81
N LYS A 143 -28.84 26.08 0.71
CA LYS A 143 -29.61 26.58 -0.43
C LYS A 143 -28.88 26.35 -1.76
N SER A 144 -27.58 26.63 -1.81
CA SER A 144 -26.76 26.36 -2.99
C SER A 144 -26.75 24.87 -3.37
N ALA A 145 -26.60 23.98 -2.38
CA ALA A 145 -26.65 22.53 -2.57
C ALA A 145 -28.04 22.03 -3.05
N ASP A 146 -29.11 22.60 -2.51
CA ASP A 146 -30.50 22.26 -2.88
C ASP A 146 -30.81 22.67 -4.33
N MET A 147 -30.14 23.70 -4.85
CA MET A 147 -30.18 24.11 -6.26
C MET A 147 -29.25 23.28 -7.16
N GLY A 148 -28.56 22.27 -6.61
CA GLY A 148 -27.69 21.37 -7.36
C GLY A 148 -26.26 21.85 -7.53
N SER A 149 -25.81 22.87 -6.80
CA SER A 149 -24.40 23.27 -6.82
C SER A 149 -23.51 22.16 -6.26
N ILE A 150 -22.50 21.80 -7.05
CA ILE A 150 -21.49 20.81 -6.68
C ILE A 150 -20.67 21.32 -5.47
N ASP A 151 -20.26 22.59 -5.50
CA ASP A 151 -19.47 23.22 -4.45
C ASP A 151 -20.31 23.50 -3.19
N GLY A 152 -21.57 23.93 -3.36
CA GLY A 152 -22.52 24.05 -2.26
C GLY A 152 -22.69 22.71 -1.53
N THR A 153 -22.86 21.62 -2.27
CA THR A 153 -22.97 20.27 -1.71
C THR A 153 -21.72 19.87 -0.91
N ASN A 154 -20.51 20.16 -1.42
CA ASN A 154 -19.26 19.91 -0.70
C ASN A 154 -19.16 20.73 0.59
N ASN A 155 -19.53 22.01 0.54
CA ASN A 155 -19.46 22.92 1.68
C ASN A 155 -20.46 22.56 2.79
N VAL A 156 -21.64 22.04 2.45
CA VAL A 156 -22.55 21.44 3.45
C VAL A 156 -21.90 20.25 4.17
N GLY A 157 -21.21 19.38 3.43
CA GLY A 157 -20.42 18.29 4.01
C GLY A 157 -19.35 18.81 4.98
N TYR A 158 -18.65 19.88 4.60
CA TYR A 158 -17.66 20.56 5.43
C TYR A 158 -18.24 21.17 6.70
N CYS A 159 -19.43 21.79 6.61
CA CYS A 159 -20.13 22.30 7.79
C CYS A 159 -20.48 21.18 8.78
N TYR A 160 -21.01 20.05 8.30
CA TYR A 160 -21.31 18.91 9.18
C TYR A 160 -20.05 18.25 9.76
N ALA A 161 -18.95 18.19 9.01
CA ALA A 161 -17.70 17.61 9.50
C ALA A 161 -17.08 18.43 10.65
N ASN A 162 -17.19 19.76 10.58
CA ASN A 162 -16.53 20.68 11.50
C ASN A 162 -17.46 21.36 12.51
N GLY A 163 -18.78 21.19 12.37
CA GLY A 163 -19.77 21.85 13.22
C GLY A 163 -19.95 23.34 12.95
N ILE A 164 -19.79 23.78 11.69
CA ILE A 164 -19.90 25.20 11.31
C ILE A 164 -21.36 25.55 11.06
N GLY A 165 -21.96 26.34 11.95
CA GLY A 165 -23.36 26.78 11.84
C GLY A 165 -24.41 25.68 12.04
N VAL A 166 -23.97 24.44 12.27
CA VAL A 166 -24.81 23.26 12.48
C VAL A 166 -24.09 22.31 13.44
N GLU A 167 -24.83 21.47 14.16
CA GLU A 167 -24.22 20.44 15.02
C GLU A 167 -23.35 19.48 14.18
N LYS A 168 -22.15 19.20 14.67
CA LYS A 168 -21.20 18.28 14.03
C LYS A 168 -21.86 16.90 13.85
N ASN A 169 -21.84 16.37 12.62
CA ASN A 169 -22.40 15.06 12.29
C ASN A 169 -21.59 14.40 11.18
N GLU A 170 -20.74 13.45 11.56
CA GLU A 170 -19.78 12.82 10.64
C GLU A 170 -20.47 11.95 9.58
N HIS A 171 -21.58 11.29 9.93
CA HIS A 171 -22.33 10.48 8.96
C HIS A 171 -23.00 11.35 7.88
N LYS A 172 -23.60 12.47 8.27
CA LYS A 172 -24.13 13.44 7.29
C LYS A 172 -23.01 14.04 6.45
N ALA A 173 -21.87 14.37 7.05
CA ALA A 173 -20.70 14.87 6.31
C ALA A 173 -20.29 13.88 5.20
N PHE A 174 -20.13 12.59 5.55
CA PHE A 174 -19.84 11.53 4.59
C PHE A 174 -20.84 11.48 3.44
N MET A 175 -22.15 11.50 3.73
CA MET A 175 -23.20 11.46 2.71
C MET A 175 -23.13 12.65 1.73
N PHE A 176 -22.86 13.86 2.24
CA PHE A 176 -22.72 15.05 1.40
C PHE A 176 -21.42 15.03 0.57
N TYR A 177 -20.30 14.59 1.13
CA TYR A 177 -19.06 14.42 0.37
C TYR A 177 -19.19 13.35 -0.71
N GLN A 178 -19.85 12.23 -0.42
CA GLN A 178 -20.15 11.20 -1.41
C GLN A 178 -20.99 11.77 -2.56
N ARG A 179 -22.07 12.50 -2.25
CA ARG A 179 -22.91 13.14 -3.28
C ARG A 179 -22.12 14.14 -4.13
N SER A 180 -21.29 14.97 -3.50
CA SER A 180 -20.42 15.91 -4.24
C SER A 180 -19.41 15.18 -5.14
N ALA A 181 -18.85 14.06 -4.67
CA ALA A 181 -17.95 13.22 -5.45
C ALA A 181 -18.64 12.55 -6.65
N GLU A 182 -19.87 12.08 -6.49
CA GLU A 182 -20.70 11.52 -7.57
C GLU A 182 -21.04 12.56 -8.64
N MET A 183 -21.15 13.83 -8.27
CA MET A 183 -21.33 14.96 -9.18
C MET A 183 -20.02 15.42 -9.85
N GLY A 184 -18.89 14.77 -9.57
CA GLY A 184 -17.60 15.07 -10.19
C GLY A 184 -16.80 16.19 -9.52
N ASN A 185 -17.07 16.51 -8.24
CA ASN A 185 -16.26 17.49 -7.52
C ASN A 185 -14.90 16.91 -7.12
N ALA A 186 -13.79 17.54 -7.54
CA ALA A 186 -12.47 17.10 -7.14
C ALA A 186 -12.23 17.23 -5.63
N SER A 187 -12.74 18.29 -4.98
CA SER A 187 -12.65 18.47 -3.53
C SER A 187 -13.54 17.51 -2.75
N GLY A 188 -14.75 17.22 -3.25
CA GLY A 188 -15.64 16.20 -2.68
C GLY A 188 -15.06 14.79 -2.77
N ILE A 189 -14.44 14.43 -3.90
CA ILE A 189 -13.70 13.17 -4.07
C ILE A 189 -12.54 13.09 -3.07
N PHE A 190 -11.78 14.18 -2.90
CA PHE A 190 -10.71 14.23 -1.92
C PHE A 190 -11.22 14.07 -0.48
N ALA A 191 -12.28 14.79 -0.12
CA ALA A 191 -12.90 14.72 1.21
C ALA A 191 -13.47 13.31 1.49
N LEU A 192 -14.00 12.63 0.47
CA LEU A 192 -14.44 11.24 0.60
C LEU A 192 -13.27 10.28 0.86
N GLY A 193 -12.11 10.52 0.22
CA GLY A 193 -10.87 9.81 0.54
C GLY A 193 -10.45 10.00 1.99
N ASP A 194 -10.56 11.22 2.52
CA ASP A 194 -10.32 11.53 3.92
C ASP A 194 -11.31 10.84 4.86
N CYS A 195 -12.58 10.76 4.49
CA CYS A 195 -13.57 10.02 5.26
C CYS A 195 -13.21 8.53 5.41
N TYR A 196 -12.81 7.87 4.32
CA TYR A 196 -12.37 6.46 4.38
C TYR A 196 -11.05 6.28 5.13
N LYS A 197 -10.14 7.24 5.06
CA LYS A 197 -8.88 7.20 5.79
C LYS A 197 -9.08 7.31 7.30
N ASP A 198 -9.80 8.35 7.71
CA ASP A 198 -9.89 8.77 9.11
C ASP A 198 -11.12 8.15 9.81
N GLY A 199 -12.01 7.50 9.06
CA GLY A 199 -13.22 6.84 9.58
C GLY A 199 -14.34 7.83 9.90
N ILE A 200 -14.43 8.92 9.12
CA ILE A 200 -15.41 9.99 9.36
C ILE A 200 -16.75 9.57 8.75
N GLY A 201 -17.69 9.17 9.61
CA GLY A 201 -19.05 8.82 9.19
C GLY A 201 -19.21 7.47 8.49
N ILE A 202 -18.10 6.75 8.30
CA ILE A 202 -18.00 5.41 7.69
C ILE A 202 -16.84 4.62 8.30
N GLU A 203 -16.85 3.29 8.16
CA GLU A 203 -15.73 2.43 8.55
C GLU A 203 -14.46 2.77 7.76
N LYS A 204 -13.30 2.69 8.42
CA LYS A 204 -12.00 2.94 7.80
C LYS A 204 -11.70 1.92 6.70
N ASP A 205 -11.24 2.41 5.56
CA ASP A 205 -10.86 1.61 4.39
C ASP A 205 -9.70 2.30 3.66
N GLU A 206 -8.47 1.90 3.97
CA GLU A 206 -7.26 2.54 3.43
C GLU A 206 -7.15 2.38 1.90
N HIS A 207 -7.61 1.25 1.35
CA HIS A 207 -7.59 1.00 -0.09
C HIS A 207 -8.57 1.91 -0.83
N LYS A 208 -9.79 2.10 -0.32
CA LYS A 208 -10.72 3.09 -0.90
C LYS A 208 -10.20 4.51 -0.72
N ALA A 209 -9.62 4.84 0.43
CA ALA A 209 -9.01 6.15 0.65
C ALA A 209 -7.97 6.48 -0.43
N PHE A 210 -7.08 5.54 -0.74
CA PHE A 210 -6.09 5.68 -1.81
C PHE A 210 -6.74 5.94 -3.17
N ILE A 211 -7.72 5.12 -3.57
CA ILE A 211 -8.41 5.26 -4.87
C ILE A 211 -9.04 6.65 -5.01
N TYR A 212 -9.73 7.13 -3.98
CA TYR A 212 -10.38 8.44 -4.04
C TYR A 212 -9.35 9.59 -4.02
N ILE A 213 -8.28 9.49 -3.23
CA ILE A 213 -7.20 10.50 -3.23
C ILE A 213 -6.50 10.55 -4.61
N GLN A 214 -6.20 9.40 -5.22
CA GLN A 214 -5.65 9.32 -6.58
C GLN A 214 -6.59 9.98 -7.59
N LYS A 215 -7.87 9.61 -7.58
CA LYS A 215 -8.88 10.18 -8.48
C LYS A 215 -9.01 11.69 -8.32
N SER A 216 -8.95 12.22 -7.10
CA SER A 216 -8.97 13.68 -6.87
C SER A 216 -7.76 14.38 -7.50
N THR A 217 -6.60 13.71 -7.50
CA THR A 217 -5.35 14.23 -8.07
C THR A 217 -5.40 14.24 -9.60
N GLU A 218 -5.93 13.17 -10.21
CA GLU A 218 -6.17 13.10 -11.66
C GLU A 218 -7.12 14.21 -12.14
N MET A 219 -8.00 14.68 -11.26
CA MET A 219 -8.91 15.81 -11.50
C MET A 219 -8.30 17.18 -11.12
N GLY A 220 -7.00 17.24 -10.83
CA GLY A 220 -6.27 18.49 -10.58
C GLY A 220 -6.40 19.06 -9.17
N HIS A 221 -6.78 18.26 -8.16
CA HIS A 221 -6.90 18.76 -6.79
C HIS A 221 -5.54 18.87 -6.09
N ASP A 222 -5.08 20.11 -5.84
CA ASP A 222 -3.75 20.41 -5.27
C ASP A 222 -3.48 19.77 -3.90
N LYS A 223 -4.48 19.71 -3.02
CA LYS A 223 -4.32 19.05 -1.70
C LYS A 223 -4.31 17.52 -1.81
N GLY A 224 -4.97 16.98 -2.84
CA GLY A 224 -4.92 15.56 -3.21
C GLY A 224 -3.49 15.16 -3.55
N LEU A 225 -2.81 15.98 -4.35
CA LEU A 225 -1.42 15.77 -4.76
C LEU A 225 -0.44 15.71 -3.57
N ASN A 226 -0.56 16.64 -2.62
CA ASN A 226 0.28 16.65 -1.41
C ASN A 226 0.00 15.44 -0.50
N LYS A 227 -1.26 15.04 -0.36
CA LYS A 227 -1.66 13.91 0.49
C LYS A 227 -1.35 12.56 -0.15
N LEU A 228 -1.45 12.45 -1.48
CA LEU A 228 -0.96 11.33 -2.26
C LEU A 228 0.57 11.24 -2.15
N GLY A 229 1.28 12.35 -2.23
CA GLY A 229 2.73 12.41 -1.97
C GLY A 229 3.09 11.89 -0.58
N ILE A 230 2.36 12.29 0.46
CA ILE A 230 2.54 11.79 1.84
C ILE A 230 2.13 10.31 1.97
N HIS A 231 1.08 9.87 1.26
CA HIS A 231 0.64 8.48 1.27
C HIS A 231 1.63 7.55 0.55
N LEU A 232 2.19 7.99 -0.58
CA LEU A 232 3.28 7.34 -1.29
C LEU A 232 4.59 7.36 -0.47
N LEU A 233 4.79 8.38 0.36
CA LEU A 233 5.86 8.42 1.37
C LEU A 233 5.59 7.46 2.55
N SER A 234 4.33 7.19 2.92
CA SER A 234 4.00 6.12 3.88
C SER A 234 4.04 4.73 3.26
N GLU A 235 3.80 4.61 1.95
CA GLU A 235 3.97 3.40 1.12
C GLU A 235 5.41 3.22 0.61
N MET A 236 6.42 3.84 1.24
CA MET A 236 7.85 3.68 0.91
C MET A 236 8.41 2.24 0.96
N GLY A 237 7.55 1.22 1.11
CA GLY A 237 7.84 -0.18 0.83
C GLY A 237 7.57 -0.64 -0.62
N HIS A 238 6.89 0.13 -1.47
CA HIS A 238 6.55 -0.26 -2.86
C HIS A 238 7.34 0.53 -3.94
N THR A 239 7.90 -0.21 -4.91
CA THR A 239 8.87 0.30 -5.90
C THR A 239 8.30 1.38 -6.83
N SER A 240 7.06 1.25 -7.30
CA SER A 240 6.42 2.23 -8.20
C SER A 240 6.10 3.57 -7.53
N GLY A 241 5.88 3.60 -6.22
CA GLY A 241 5.66 4.86 -5.48
C GLY A 241 6.93 5.71 -5.44
N ILE A 242 8.07 5.07 -5.19
CA ILE A 242 9.39 5.71 -5.17
C ILE A 242 9.75 6.27 -6.55
N TYR A 243 9.43 5.54 -7.63
CA TYR A 243 9.57 6.02 -9.01
C TYR A 243 8.78 7.32 -9.27
N ASN A 244 7.51 7.33 -8.87
CA ASN A 244 6.62 8.48 -9.10
C ASN A 244 7.08 9.72 -8.31
N VAL A 245 7.61 9.56 -7.10
CA VAL A 245 8.24 10.66 -6.35
C VAL A 245 9.44 11.24 -7.10
N GLY A 246 10.25 10.38 -7.74
CA GLY A 246 11.33 10.83 -8.62
C GLY A 246 10.82 11.71 -9.78
N ASN A 247 9.71 11.33 -10.41
CA ASN A 247 9.08 12.13 -11.47
C ASN A 247 8.56 13.48 -10.96
N CYS A 248 7.98 13.54 -9.76
CA CYS A 248 7.54 14.80 -9.17
C CYS A 248 8.69 15.80 -9.02
N TYR A 249 9.85 15.35 -8.54
CA TYR A 249 11.04 16.22 -8.40
C TYR A 249 11.67 16.59 -9.75
N LEU A 250 11.63 15.67 -10.73
CA LEU A 250 12.18 15.90 -12.07
C LEU A 250 11.40 16.97 -12.85
N TYR A 251 10.07 16.90 -12.79
CA TYR A 251 9.18 17.77 -13.56
C TYR A 251 8.62 18.95 -12.76
N GLY A 252 8.89 19.03 -11.46
CA GLY A 252 8.36 20.08 -10.58
C GLY A 252 6.84 19.96 -10.38
N ILE A 253 6.31 18.74 -10.36
CA ILE A 253 4.87 18.49 -10.22
C ILE A 253 4.51 18.59 -8.75
N GLY A 254 3.93 19.73 -8.35
CA GLY A 254 3.50 20.00 -6.97
C GLY A 254 4.61 20.27 -5.96
N ILE A 255 5.87 20.15 -6.36
CA ILE A 255 7.06 20.43 -5.55
C ILE A 255 8.08 21.21 -6.38
N GLU A 256 8.96 21.97 -5.72
CA GLU A 256 10.06 22.65 -6.41
C GLU A 256 10.93 21.63 -7.15
N LYS A 257 11.20 21.91 -8.43
CA LYS A 257 12.01 21.06 -9.29
C LYS A 257 13.41 20.88 -8.66
N ASP A 258 13.81 19.64 -8.42
CA ASP A 258 15.10 19.28 -7.82
C ASP A 258 15.63 18.02 -8.49
N GLU A 259 16.47 18.20 -9.50
CA GLU A 259 16.99 17.10 -10.32
C GLU A 259 17.86 16.13 -9.51
N HIS A 260 18.58 16.62 -8.50
CA HIS A 260 19.42 15.79 -7.64
C HIS A 260 18.58 14.90 -6.73
N LYS A 261 17.50 15.42 -6.14
CA LYS A 261 16.55 14.58 -5.40
C LYS A 261 15.83 13.60 -6.31
N ALA A 262 15.39 14.03 -7.50
CA ALA A 262 14.79 13.14 -8.50
C ALA A 262 15.69 11.94 -8.79
N PHE A 263 16.98 12.20 -9.04
CA PHE A 263 18.00 11.18 -9.26
C PHE A 263 18.10 10.17 -8.11
N ILE A 264 18.11 10.64 -6.86
CA ILE A 264 18.17 9.75 -5.67
C ILE A 264 16.95 8.82 -5.60
N TYR A 265 15.75 9.32 -5.91
CA TYR A 265 14.53 8.51 -5.90
C TYR A 265 14.47 7.52 -7.07
N PHE A 266 14.88 7.91 -8.28
CA PHE A 266 15.02 6.96 -9.38
C PHE A 266 16.04 5.88 -9.07
N GLN A 267 17.15 6.22 -8.42
CA GLN A 267 18.15 5.26 -7.97
C GLN A 267 17.56 4.24 -7.00
N LYS A 268 16.91 4.70 -5.93
CA LYS A 268 16.27 3.81 -4.95
C LYS A 268 15.21 2.91 -5.59
N SER A 269 14.38 3.45 -6.48
CA SER A 269 13.33 2.70 -7.16
C SER A 269 13.89 1.67 -8.15
N ALA A 270 14.95 2.01 -8.87
CA ALA A 270 15.63 1.10 -9.80
C ALA A 270 16.34 -0.02 -9.05
N GLU A 271 16.99 0.27 -7.92
CA GLU A 271 17.62 -0.72 -7.04
C GLU A 271 16.60 -1.72 -6.46
N MET A 272 15.34 -1.30 -6.28
CA MET A 272 14.26 -2.19 -5.86
C MET A 272 13.58 -2.93 -7.03
N GLY A 273 14.00 -2.74 -8.27
CA GLY A 273 13.55 -3.55 -9.42
C GLY A 273 12.48 -2.91 -10.31
N ASN A 274 12.22 -1.60 -10.22
CA ASN A 274 11.26 -0.93 -11.10
C ASN A 274 11.88 -0.60 -12.48
N ASN A 275 11.28 -1.10 -13.58
CA ASN A 275 11.80 -0.93 -14.94
C ASN A 275 11.77 0.52 -15.43
N ASP A 276 10.70 1.25 -15.13
CA ASP A 276 10.57 2.66 -15.52
C ASP A 276 11.65 3.51 -14.84
N ALA A 277 11.95 3.21 -13.57
CA ALA A 277 13.02 3.83 -12.82
C ALA A 277 14.41 3.46 -13.35
N MET A 278 14.64 2.21 -13.76
CA MET A 278 15.90 1.81 -14.42
C MET A 278 16.12 2.57 -15.73
N SER A 279 15.06 2.72 -16.54
CA SER A 279 15.10 3.51 -17.77
C SER A 279 15.43 4.98 -17.48
N GLN A 280 14.71 5.59 -16.53
CA GLN A 280 14.94 6.98 -16.15
C GLN A 280 16.31 7.21 -15.51
N LEU A 281 16.81 6.28 -14.71
CA LEU A 281 18.14 6.35 -14.11
C LEU A 281 19.24 6.23 -15.18
N GLY A 282 19.04 5.36 -16.18
CA GLY A 282 19.90 5.29 -17.36
C GLY A 282 19.94 6.62 -18.12
N TYR A 283 18.77 7.26 -18.25
CA TYR A 283 18.65 8.58 -18.87
C TYR A 283 19.33 9.69 -18.05
N CYS A 284 19.20 9.66 -16.72
CA CYS A 284 19.88 10.60 -15.82
C CYS A 284 21.40 10.51 -15.95
N TYR A 285 21.98 9.31 -15.93
CA TYR A 285 23.42 9.13 -16.11
C TYR A 285 23.90 9.51 -17.52
N ARG A 286 23.09 9.29 -18.55
CA ARG A 286 23.46 9.64 -19.93
C ARG A 286 23.53 11.15 -20.15
N ASN A 287 22.59 11.89 -19.55
CA ASN A 287 22.40 13.32 -19.80
C ASN A 287 22.90 14.21 -18.66
N GLY A 288 23.34 13.63 -17.53
CA GLY A 288 23.84 14.39 -16.38
C GLY A 288 22.73 15.07 -15.57
N ILE A 289 21.55 14.46 -15.50
CA ILE A 289 20.40 15.02 -14.76
C ILE A 289 20.49 14.59 -13.30
N GLY A 290 20.70 15.55 -12.40
CA GLY A 290 20.87 15.28 -10.96
C GLY A 290 22.17 14.56 -10.58
N THR A 291 23.04 14.26 -11.55
CA THR A 291 24.29 13.52 -11.39
C THR A 291 25.29 13.91 -12.47
N LYS A 292 26.54 13.43 -12.39
CA LYS A 292 27.52 13.60 -13.46
C LYS A 292 27.23 12.63 -14.61
N ILE A 293 27.56 13.04 -15.84
CA ILE A 293 27.46 12.18 -17.02
C ILE A 293 28.35 10.94 -16.83
N ASP A 294 27.74 9.75 -16.91
CA ASP A 294 28.40 8.45 -16.80
C ASP A 294 27.77 7.47 -17.81
N ILE A 295 28.38 7.40 -18.99
CA ILE A 295 27.87 6.60 -20.11
C ILE A 295 27.91 5.09 -19.79
N GLN A 296 28.86 4.65 -18.96
CA GLN A 296 28.96 3.24 -18.59
C GLN A 296 27.82 2.83 -17.67
N LYS A 297 27.51 3.64 -16.66
CA LYS A 297 26.33 3.40 -15.78
C LYS A 297 25.01 3.55 -16.52
N ALA A 298 24.92 4.50 -17.46
CA ALA A 298 23.74 4.63 -18.30
C ALA A 298 23.46 3.33 -19.08
N ASN A 299 24.49 2.78 -19.75
CA ASN A 299 24.36 1.54 -20.50
C ASN A 299 24.06 0.34 -19.61
N TYR A 300 24.62 0.29 -18.39
CA TYR A 300 24.30 -0.74 -17.40
C TYR A 300 22.81 -0.76 -17.06
N TRP A 301 22.22 0.39 -16.73
CA TRP A 301 20.80 0.47 -16.38
C TRP A 301 19.85 0.23 -17.56
N PHE A 302 20.21 0.66 -18.77
CA PHE A 302 19.44 0.31 -19.98
C PHE A 302 19.51 -1.19 -20.31
N GLN A 303 20.64 -1.85 -20.04
CA GLN A 303 20.74 -3.31 -20.21
C GLN A 303 19.91 -4.06 -19.15
N MET A 304 19.92 -3.59 -17.90
CA MET A 304 19.10 -4.14 -16.82
C MET A 304 17.60 -3.99 -17.11
N GLU A 305 17.16 -2.81 -17.57
CA GLU A 305 15.78 -2.57 -18.02
C GLU A 305 15.41 -3.50 -19.17
N ARG A 306 16.25 -3.60 -20.22
CA ARG A 306 16.00 -4.50 -21.36
C ARG A 306 15.90 -5.95 -20.95
N ASN A 307 16.71 -6.44 -20.01
CA ASN A 307 16.62 -7.82 -19.55
C ASN A 307 15.29 -8.08 -18.81
N ASN A 308 14.86 -7.16 -17.94
CA ASN A 308 13.55 -7.24 -17.28
C ASN A 308 12.37 -7.08 -18.27
N SER A 309 12.49 -6.23 -19.29
CA SER A 309 11.48 -6.01 -20.33
C SER A 309 11.43 -7.18 -21.32
N HIS A 310 12.55 -7.86 -21.60
CA HIS A 310 12.61 -9.07 -22.42
C HIS A 310 11.99 -10.28 -21.71
N ASP A 311 12.05 -10.32 -20.38
CA ASP A 311 11.30 -11.25 -19.54
C ASP A 311 9.78 -10.96 -19.54
N MET A 312 9.37 -9.69 -19.72
CA MET A 312 7.95 -9.33 -19.91
C MET A 312 7.42 -9.60 -21.32
N ILE A 313 8.19 -9.40 -22.39
CA ILE A 313 7.72 -9.59 -23.78
C ILE A 313 7.67 -11.08 -24.17
N LYS A 314 8.45 -11.95 -23.52
CA LYS A 314 8.27 -13.42 -23.61
C LYS A 314 7.05 -13.95 -22.84
N SER A 315 6.39 -13.10 -22.04
CA SER A 315 5.26 -13.52 -21.19
C SER A 315 3.87 -13.41 -21.84
N THR A 316 3.76 -12.87 -23.06
CA THR A 316 2.44 -12.63 -23.69
C THR A 316 2.14 -13.45 -24.93
N HIS A 317 3.07 -14.22 -25.48
CA HIS A 317 2.77 -15.12 -26.60
C HIS A 317 3.31 -16.53 -26.34
N GLU A 318 2.34 -17.44 -26.14
CA GLU A 318 2.45 -18.89 -26.14
C GLU A 318 2.88 -19.57 -24.83
N ASN A 319 1.92 -20.31 -24.26
CA ASN A 319 2.05 -21.46 -23.35
C ASN A 319 3.45 -21.84 -22.82
N LEU A 320 3.53 -21.97 -21.49
CA LEU A 320 4.32 -23.01 -20.79
C LEU A 320 5.82 -23.05 -21.13
N VAL A 321 6.57 -22.01 -20.75
CA VAL A 321 7.97 -22.21 -20.35
C VAL A 321 8.05 -22.09 -18.84
N ILE A 322 7.75 -23.19 -18.14
CA ILE A 322 8.33 -23.44 -16.83
C ILE A 322 9.85 -23.46 -17.06
N ASP A 323 10.63 -22.72 -16.26
CA ASP A 323 12.10 -22.76 -16.35
C ASP A 323 12.56 -24.20 -16.44
N ASN A 324 13.45 -24.53 -17.39
CA ASN A 324 13.93 -25.89 -17.58
C ASN A 324 14.47 -26.53 -16.28
N VAL A 325 14.95 -25.70 -15.34
CA VAL A 325 15.36 -26.12 -13.99
C VAL A 325 14.16 -26.54 -13.13
N VAL A 326 13.12 -25.70 -13.06
CA VAL A 326 11.89 -26.00 -12.30
C VAL A 326 11.15 -27.17 -12.92
N LYS A 327 11.13 -27.26 -14.26
CA LYS A 327 10.54 -28.38 -15.00
C LYS A 327 11.25 -29.70 -14.64
N LYS A 328 12.59 -29.73 -14.62
CA LYS A 328 13.37 -30.90 -14.18
C LYS A 328 13.08 -31.29 -12.73
N ILE A 329 12.85 -30.31 -11.84
CA ILE A 329 12.50 -30.56 -10.44
C ILE A 329 11.08 -31.16 -10.34
N LEU A 330 10.11 -30.63 -11.09
CA LEU A 330 8.74 -31.14 -11.15
C LEU A 330 8.65 -32.54 -11.78
N GLU A 331 9.48 -32.82 -12.79
CA GLU A 331 9.57 -34.13 -13.44
C GLU A 331 10.32 -35.17 -12.59
N ASN A 332 11.03 -34.73 -11.54
CA ASN A 332 11.69 -35.64 -10.63
C ASN A 332 10.66 -36.29 -9.69
N ASN A 333 10.27 -37.53 -10.04
CA ASN A 333 9.33 -38.36 -9.28
C ASN A 333 9.71 -38.54 -7.80
N ARG A 334 10.96 -38.27 -7.41
CA ARG A 334 11.42 -38.29 -6.02
C ARG A 334 10.66 -37.32 -5.11
N TYR A 335 10.30 -36.13 -5.61
CA TYR A 335 9.75 -35.05 -4.78
C TYR A 335 8.22 -34.94 -4.80
N GLN A 336 7.54 -35.62 -5.73
CA GLN A 336 6.07 -35.61 -5.87
C GLN A 336 5.44 -34.20 -5.91
N LEU A 337 6.14 -33.24 -6.51
CA LEU A 337 5.67 -31.86 -6.62
C LEU A 337 4.69 -31.68 -7.77
N THR A 338 3.68 -30.84 -7.57
CA THR A 338 2.69 -30.51 -8.60
C THR A 338 2.81 -29.05 -9.01
N TRP A 339 2.71 -28.77 -10.30
CA TRP A 339 2.48 -27.40 -10.76
C TRP A 339 1.02 -27.02 -10.50
N ILE A 340 0.80 -25.95 -9.73
CA ILE A 340 -0.55 -25.45 -9.45
C ILE A 340 -0.65 -24.02 -10.02
N PRO A 341 -1.49 -23.78 -11.02
CA PRO A 341 -1.72 -22.43 -11.55
C PRO A 341 -2.20 -21.47 -10.47
N TYR A 342 -1.59 -20.29 -10.39
CA TYR A 342 -1.89 -19.33 -9.31
C TYR A 342 -3.36 -18.89 -9.27
N ASN A 343 -4.02 -18.84 -10.43
CA ASN A 343 -5.44 -18.51 -10.56
C ASN A 343 -6.39 -19.58 -10.01
N GLU A 344 -5.91 -20.77 -9.65
CA GLU A 344 -6.72 -21.80 -8.98
C GLU A 344 -6.84 -21.55 -7.47
N PHE A 345 -6.00 -20.70 -6.90
CA PHE A 345 -6.07 -20.32 -5.49
C PHE A 345 -7.18 -19.28 -5.25
N LYS A 346 -7.89 -19.44 -4.14
CA LYS A 346 -8.94 -18.53 -3.67
C LYS A 346 -8.65 -18.05 -2.26
N ASN A 347 -9.29 -16.96 -1.86
CA ASN A 347 -9.21 -16.41 -0.49
C ASN A 347 -7.76 -16.23 -0.02
N ILE A 348 -6.90 -15.71 -0.89
CA ILE A 348 -5.49 -15.48 -0.58
C ILE A 348 -5.39 -14.38 0.47
N LYS A 349 -4.80 -14.68 1.62
CA LYS A 349 -4.62 -13.75 2.74
C LYS A 349 -3.21 -13.83 3.28
N GLU A 350 -2.57 -12.70 3.50
CA GLU A 350 -1.26 -12.66 4.13
C GLU A 350 -1.36 -13.16 5.59
N ILE A 351 -0.43 -14.02 5.99
CA ILE A 351 -0.39 -14.61 7.35
C ILE A 351 0.93 -14.37 8.09
N GLY A 352 1.98 -13.94 7.37
CA GLY A 352 3.27 -13.54 7.92
C GLY A 352 4.18 -12.94 6.84
N GLN A 353 4.99 -11.96 7.22
CA GLN A 353 5.96 -11.31 6.34
C GLN A 353 7.31 -11.23 7.06
N GLY A 354 8.32 -11.85 6.47
CA GLY A 354 9.71 -11.78 6.90
C GLY A 354 10.56 -10.99 5.90
N TYR A 355 11.84 -10.86 6.21
CA TYR A 355 12.80 -10.17 5.35
C TYR A 355 12.96 -10.88 3.99
N PHE A 356 13.00 -12.22 3.99
CA PHE A 356 13.28 -13.04 2.80
C PHE A 356 12.05 -13.56 2.06
N ALA A 357 10.88 -13.58 2.70
CA ALA A 357 9.66 -14.08 2.09
C ALA A 357 8.40 -13.51 2.74
N THR A 358 7.30 -13.49 1.97
CA THR A 358 5.95 -13.26 2.48
C THR A 358 5.15 -14.55 2.35
N VAL A 359 4.41 -14.93 3.38
CA VAL A 359 3.60 -16.13 3.43
C VAL A 359 2.12 -15.76 3.43
N TYR A 360 1.36 -16.39 2.54
CA TYR A 360 -0.10 -16.22 2.42
C TYR A 360 -0.80 -17.55 2.70
N SER A 361 -1.97 -17.55 3.34
CA SER A 361 -2.89 -18.67 3.29
C SER A 361 -3.71 -18.61 2.01
N ALA A 362 -3.97 -19.75 1.36
CA ALA A 362 -4.83 -19.83 0.20
C ALA A 362 -5.67 -21.11 0.20
N GLU A 363 -6.92 -21.00 -0.24
CA GLU A 363 -7.79 -22.14 -0.47
C GLU A 363 -7.58 -22.68 -1.89
N TRP A 364 -7.47 -24.00 -2.01
CA TRP A 364 -7.40 -24.70 -3.29
C TRP A 364 -8.42 -25.85 -3.32
N ILE A 365 -9.21 -25.92 -4.39
CA ILE A 365 -10.25 -26.95 -4.53
C ILE A 365 -9.64 -28.15 -5.23
N LYS A 366 -9.32 -29.19 -4.46
CA LYS A 366 -8.89 -30.47 -5.03
C LYS A 366 -10.10 -31.17 -5.64
N LYS A 367 -10.13 -31.27 -6.97
CA LYS A 367 -11.14 -32.03 -7.70
C LYS A 367 -10.65 -33.46 -7.92
N THR A 368 -11.40 -34.44 -7.43
CA THR A 368 -11.24 -35.85 -7.80
C THR A 368 -12.49 -36.32 -8.54
N LYS A 369 -12.43 -37.49 -9.22
CA LYS A 369 -13.55 -38.00 -10.04
C LYS A 369 -14.91 -38.05 -9.28
N ASN A 370 -14.90 -38.17 -7.95
CA ASN A 370 -16.11 -38.41 -7.15
C ASN A 370 -16.39 -37.34 -6.07
N TYR A 371 -15.48 -36.38 -5.81
CA TYR A 371 -15.70 -35.32 -4.82
C TYR A 371 -14.75 -34.11 -5.01
N SER A 372 -15.21 -32.94 -4.57
CA SER A 372 -14.40 -31.72 -4.42
C SER A 372 -14.13 -31.46 -2.94
N MET A 373 -12.87 -31.26 -2.58
CA MET A 373 -12.48 -30.92 -1.20
C MET A 373 -11.64 -29.64 -1.22
N THR A 374 -12.01 -28.66 -0.39
CA THR A 374 -11.19 -27.46 -0.17
C THR A 374 -10.03 -27.81 0.76
N VAL A 375 -8.81 -27.57 0.30
CA VAL A 375 -7.57 -27.70 1.08
C VAL A 375 -6.99 -26.30 1.25
N ILE A 376 -6.48 -26.00 2.44
CA ILE A 376 -5.77 -24.74 2.69
C ILE A 376 -4.27 -25.01 2.57
N PHE A 377 -3.59 -24.20 1.78
CA PHE A 377 -2.14 -24.20 1.63
C PHE A 377 -1.54 -22.89 2.15
N ALA A 378 -0.25 -22.94 2.49
CA ALA A 378 0.58 -21.77 2.66
C ALA A 378 1.33 -21.49 1.35
N LEU A 379 1.23 -20.27 0.83
CA LEU A 379 1.92 -19.79 -0.35
C LEU A 379 3.10 -18.93 0.11
N LYS A 380 4.31 -19.46 0.02
CA LYS A 380 5.53 -18.73 0.37
C LYS A 380 6.08 -18.05 -0.88
N LYS A 381 6.01 -16.71 -0.89
CA LYS A 381 6.53 -15.84 -1.95
C LYS A 381 7.89 -15.30 -1.53
N ILE A 382 8.94 -15.78 -2.18
CA ILE A 382 10.33 -15.45 -1.87
C ILE A 382 10.67 -14.07 -2.47
N HIS A 383 11.34 -13.22 -1.70
CA HIS A 383 11.71 -11.86 -2.09
C HIS A 383 13.00 -11.82 -2.92
N ASP A 384 13.94 -12.72 -2.64
CA ASP A 384 15.26 -12.80 -3.27
C ASP A 384 15.26 -13.55 -4.61
N GLN A 385 16.27 -13.32 -5.45
CA GLN A 385 16.46 -13.99 -6.75
C GLN A 385 16.84 -15.47 -6.62
N ASN A 386 17.24 -15.92 -5.43
CA ASN A 386 17.82 -17.25 -5.22
C ASN A 386 16.78 -18.33 -4.82
N TYR A 387 15.57 -18.24 -5.37
CA TYR A 387 14.43 -19.14 -5.10
C TYR A 387 14.71 -20.63 -5.37
N LEU A 388 15.67 -20.94 -6.24
CA LEU A 388 16.04 -22.30 -6.61
C LEU A 388 16.73 -23.06 -5.48
N ASP A 389 17.58 -22.38 -4.71
CA ASP A 389 18.28 -23.01 -3.58
C ASP A 389 17.30 -23.32 -2.45
N GLU A 390 16.36 -22.42 -2.20
CA GLU A 390 15.29 -22.60 -1.23
C GLU A 390 14.30 -23.69 -1.67
N LEU A 391 13.89 -23.69 -2.94
CA LEU A 391 13.07 -24.76 -3.51
C LEU A 391 13.73 -26.13 -3.32
N LYS A 392 15.03 -26.26 -3.61
CA LYS A 392 15.79 -27.51 -3.40
C LYS A 392 15.81 -27.92 -1.93
N ALA A 393 16.01 -26.98 -1.00
CA ALA A 393 15.97 -27.25 0.43
C ALA A 393 14.61 -27.86 0.85
N TYR A 394 13.50 -27.25 0.43
CA TYR A 394 12.15 -27.77 0.73
C TYR A 394 11.85 -29.12 0.07
N CYS A 395 12.41 -29.38 -1.12
CA CYS A 395 12.30 -30.68 -1.79
C CYS A 395 12.97 -31.80 -0.99
N GLU A 396 14.17 -31.55 -0.45
CA GLU A 396 14.92 -32.53 0.33
C GLU A 396 14.30 -32.78 1.71
N ILE A 397 13.83 -31.72 2.40
CA ILE A 397 13.04 -31.84 3.64
C ILE A 397 11.82 -32.74 3.42
N GLY A 398 11.13 -32.58 2.29
CA GLY A 398 9.97 -33.40 1.94
C GLY A 398 10.31 -34.88 1.64
N TYR A 399 11.57 -35.18 1.26
CA TYR A 399 12.02 -36.52 0.90
C TYR A 399 12.46 -37.37 2.09
N GLU A 400 13.16 -36.81 3.08
CA GLU A 400 13.76 -37.58 4.20
C GLU A 400 12.78 -37.99 5.32
N ASN A 401 11.47 -37.88 5.09
CA ASN A 401 10.37 -38.10 6.03
C ASN A 401 10.08 -36.85 6.91
N PRO A 402 8.84 -36.31 6.90
CA PRO A 402 8.60 -34.88 7.09
C PRO A 402 8.64 -34.41 8.54
N SER A 403 9.27 -33.26 8.73
CA SER A 403 9.08 -32.39 9.88
C SER A 403 8.42 -31.09 9.39
N PHE A 404 7.10 -30.98 9.62
CA PHE A 404 6.25 -29.78 9.48
C PHE A 404 6.06 -29.09 8.11
N LEU A 405 7.08 -28.93 7.27
CA LEU A 405 7.08 -28.06 6.08
C LEU A 405 7.01 -28.84 4.76
N LYS A 406 5.95 -29.63 4.59
CA LYS A 406 5.75 -30.38 3.33
C LYS A 406 5.45 -29.43 2.18
N CYS A 407 6.31 -29.43 1.15
CA CYS A 407 6.05 -28.79 -0.13
C CYS A 407 5.18 -29.71 -1.00
N TYR A 408 4.05 -29.19 -1.48
CA TYR A 408 3.11 -29.89 -2.36
C TYR A 408 3.31 -29.53 -3.83
N GLY A 409 3.93 -28.39 -4.09
CA GLY A 409 3.98 -27.87 -5.44
C GLY A 409 4.61 -26.51 -5.57
N ILE A 410 4.59 -26.05 -6.82
CA ILE A 410 5.13 -24.77 -7.23
C ILE A 410 4.02 -24.05 -8.00
N SER A 411 3.88 -22.77 -7.74
CA SER A 411 3.02 -21.86 -8.47
C SER A 411 3.85 -20.68 -8.98
N ARG A 412 3.25 -19.82 -9.80
CA ARG A 412 3.89 -18.60 -10.30
C ARG A 412 2.88 -17.47 -10.35
N ASP A 413 3.21 -16.34 -9.72
CA ASP A 413 2.31 -15.19 -9.67
C ASP A 413 2.25 -14.43 -11.00
N GLY A 414 1.37 -13.42 -11.07
CA GLY A 414 1.20 -12.56 -12.25
C GLY A 414 2.42 -11.71 -12.60
N MET A 415 3.44 -11.65 -11.73
CA MET A 415 4.73 -10.98 -11.98
C MET A 415 5.81 -11.97 -12.45
N GLY A 416 5.47 -13.24 -12.62
CA GLY A 416 6.41 -14.27 -13.04
C GLY A 416 7.33 -14.78 -11.93
N LYS A 417 7.08 -14.47 -10.65
CA LYS A 417 7.85 -15.01 -9.52
C LYS A 417 7.31 -16.37 -9.08
N TYR A 418 8.21 -17.31 -8.82
CA TYR A 418 7.81 -18.62 -8.30
C TYR A 418 7.36 -18.52 -6.85
N ILE A 419 6.35 -19.32 -6.51
CA ILE A 419 5.74 -19.44 -5.19
C ILE A 419 5.82 -20.90 -4.78
N LEU A 420 6.31 -21.15 -3.56
CA LEU A 420 6.26 -22.47 -2.96
C LEU A 420 4.88 -22.73 -2.35
N VAL A 421 4.29 -23.88 -2.68
CA VAL A 421 3.00 -24.31 -2.13
C VAL A 421 3.27 -25.29 -1.01
N LEU A 422 3.15 -24.82 0.22
CA LEU A 422 3.50 -25.53 1.44
C LEU A 422 2.25 -25.98 2.22
N LYS A 423 2.42 -26.97 3.10
CA LYS A 423 1.40 -27.38 4.08
C LYS A 423 1.01 -26.19 4.95
N TYR A 424 -0.29 -25.94 5.08
CA TYR A 424 -0.77 -24.92 6.00
C TYR A 424 -0.70 -25.40 7.46
N ALA A 425 0.03 -24.65 8.29
CA ALA A 425 0.11 -24.87 9.73
C ALA A 425 -1.12 -24.28 10.44
N LYS A 426 -2.07 -25.13 10.81
CA LYS A 426 -3.34 -24.71 11.44
C LYS A 426 -3.16 -23.95 12.75
N MET A 427 -2.08 -24.23 13.48
CA MET A 427 -1.82 -23.57 14.76
C MET A 427 -1.09 -22.23 14.56
N GLY A 428 -0.60 -21.93 13.35
CA GLY A 428 0.20 -20.74 13.05
C GLY A 428 1.69 -20.94 13.31
N SER A 429 2.44 -19.84 13.34
CA SER A 429 3.90 -19.86 13.53
C SER A 429 4.32 -20.20 14.95
N LEU A 430 5.56 -20.66 15.12
CA LEU A 430 6.21 -20.97 16.39
C LEU A 430 6.07 -19.79 17.36
N ASN A 431 6.39 -18.59 16.88
CA ASN A 431 6.30 -17.33 17.61
C ASN A 431 4.92 -17.07 18.23
N LYS A 432 3.83 -17.32 17.48
CA LYS A 432 2.46 -17.14 17.97
C LYS A 432 2.04 -18.19 19.02
N ASN A 433 2.80 -19.30 19.13
CA ASN A 433 2.44 -20.45 19.96
C ASN A 433 3.41 -20.73 21.11
N LEU A 434 4.43 -19.89 21.32
CA LEU A 434 5.46 -20.11 22.36
C LEU A 434 4.87 -20.36 23.76
N SER A 435 3.82 -19.61 24.13
CA SER A 435 3.12 -19.78 25.42
C SER A 435 2.42 -21.13 25.57
N SER A 436 1.93 -21.70 24.48
CA SER A 436 1.34 -23.04 24.43
C SER A 436 2.41 -24.13 24.44
N ILE A 437 3.51 -23.91 23.73
CA ILE A 437 4.65 -24.82 23.63
C ILE A 437 5.36 -24.95 24.99
N ALA A 438 5.52 -23.85 25.73
CA ALA A 438 6.11 -23.90 27.07
C ALA A 438 5.35 -24.79 28.04
N LYS A 439 4.03 -24.94 27.87
CA LYS A 439 3.17 -25.81 28.68
C LYS A 439 3.21 -27.28 28.24
N MET A 440 3.86 -27.60 27.12
CA MET A 440 3.99 -28.99 26.67
C MET A 440 4.94 -29.77 27.57
N ARG A 441 4.70 -31.08 27.66
CA ARG A 441 5.63 -32.02 28.25
C ARG A 441 6.96 -32.00 27.49
N TRP A 442 8.06 -32.22 28.19
CA TRP A 442 9.41 -32.30 27.63
C TRP A 442 9.51 -33.37 26.55
N ARG A 443 8.81 -34.50 26.68
CA ARG A 443 8.74 -35.50 25.61
C ARG A 443 8.20 -34.93 24.30
N ASP A 444 7.20 -34.06 24.38
CA ASP A 444 6.56 -33.47 23.20
C ASP A 444 7.43 -32.31 22.66
N LYS A 445 8.08 -31.53 23.53
CA LYS A 445 9.11 -30.53 23.16
C LYS A 445 10.32 -31.15 22.45
N LEU A 446 10.82 -32.28 22.93
CA LEU A 446 11.96 -32.99 22.35
C LEU A 446 11.64 -33.61 20.99
N LYS A 447 10.40 -34.07 20.78
CA LYS A 447 9.93 -34.48 19.45
C LYS A 447 9.88 -33.32 18.47
N LEU A 448 9.33 -32.18 18.88
CA LEU A 448 9.31 -30.96 18.07
C LEU A 448 10.75 -30.54 17.70
N LEU A 449 11.66 -30.52 18.67
CA LEU A 449 13.05 -30.18 18.43
C LEU A 449 13.78 -31.20 17.54
N TYR A 450 13.50 -32.50 17.69
CA TYR A 450 14.09 -33.53 16.84
C TYR A 450 13.71 -33.33 15.38
N CYS A 451 12.44 -33.02 15.13
CA CYS A 451 11.94 -32.68 13.82
C CYS A 451 12.67 -31.44 13.24
N ILE A 452 12.72 -30.32 13.96
CA ILE A 452 13.45 -29.09 13.54
C ILE A 452 14.91 -29.39 13.19
N THR A 453 15.59 -30.14 14.06
CA THR A 453 17.01 -30.47 13.85
C THR A 453 17.23 -31.44 12.70
N SER A 454 16.27 -32.32 12.41
CA SER A 454 16.32 -33.24 11.27
C SER A 454 16.23 -32.49 9.94
N ASP A 455 15.32 -31.50 9.84
CA ASP A 455 15.22 -30.66 8.63
C ASP A 455 16.50 -29.87 8.40
N LEU A 456 17.09 -29.35 9.48
CA LEU A 456 18.34 -28.61 9.39
C LEU A 456 19.52 -29.51 8.94
N VAL A 457 19.54 -30.77 9.36
CA VAL A 457 20.50 -31.77 8.86
C VAL A 457 20.35 -31.98 7.37
N ALA A 458 19.11 -32.14 6.88
CA ALA A 458 18.84 -32.33 5.47
C ALA A 458 19.34 -31.14 4.63
N ILE A 459 19.05 -29.90 5.08
CA ILE A 459 19.53 -28.68 4.43
C ILE A 459 21.07 -28.63 4.39
N HIS A 460 21.73 -28.78 5.55
CA HIS A 460 23.19 -28.67 5.65
C HIS A 460 23.92 -29.77 4.88
N SER A 461 23.33 -30.96 4.72
CA SER A 461 23.91 -32.07 3.97
C SER A 461 24.13 -31.76 2.48
N GLN A 462 23.36 -30.80 1.94
CA GLN A 462 23.45 -30.35 0.55
C GLN A 462 24.35 -29.12 0.38
N GLY A 463 25.00 -28.64 1.45
CA GLY A 463 25.74 -27.39 1.44
C GLY A 463 24.84 -26.16 1.34
N LEU A 464 23.55 -26.30 1.66
CA LEU A 464 22.58 -25.19 1.74
C LEU A 464 22.53 -24.64 3.17
N GLU A 465 21.96 -23.44 3.31
CA GLU A 465 21.75 -22.71 4.57
C GLU A 465 20.26 -22.39 4.70
N HIS A 466 19.70 -22.41 5.92
CA HIS A 466 18.26 -22.21 6.11
C HIS A 466 17.84 -20.74 5.92
N ARG A 467 18.67 -19.77 6.35
CA ARG A 467 18.54 -18.31 6.12
C ARG A 467 17.33 -17.58 6.75
N ASP A 468 16.23 -18.28 7.00
CA ASP A 468 14.99 -17.73 7.58
C ASP A 468 14.85 -17.90 9.10
N LEU A 469 15.95 -18.21 9.81
CA LEU A 469 15.97 -18.29 11.28
C LEU A 469 16.62 -17.03 11.87
N HIS A 470 16.51 -16.83 13.19
CA HIS A 470 17.08 -15.67 13.87
C HIS A 470 18.54 -15.38 13.47
N SER A 471 18.85 -14.10 13.21
CA SER A 471 20.19 -13.69 12.77
C SER A 471 21.24 -13.83 13.88
N ALA A 472 22.32 -14.57 13.61
CA ALA A 472 23.44 -14.70 14.54
C ALA A 472 24.26 -13.39 14.63
N PRO A 473 24.92 -13.10 15.78
CA PRO A 473 25.67 -11.86 15.98
C PRO A 473 26.73 -11.58 14.91
N GLU A 474 27.42 -12.61 14.42
CA GLU A 474 28.44 -12.46 13.37
C GLU A 474 27.86 -12.19 11.97
N VAL A 475 26.60 -12.56 11.72
CA VAL A 475 25.85 -12.20 10.50
C VAL A 475 25.50 -10.71 10.55
N LEU A 476 25.12 -10.22 11.73
CA LEU A 476 24.78 -8.81 11.98
C LEU A 476 26.01 -7.88 11.97
N MET A 477 27.17 -8.33 12.45
CA MET A 477 28.36 -7.48 12.61
C MET A 477 29.25 -7.36 11.37
N ASN A 478 29.27 -8.34 10.46
CA ASN A 478 30.27 -8.41 9.40
C ASN A 478 29.72 -8.44 7.96
N TYR A 479 28.40 -8.30 7.75
CA TYR A 479 27.76 -8.41 6.42
C TYR A 479 28.27 -9.62 5.61
N LYS A 480 28.59 -10.73 6.29
CA LYS A 480 29.03 -11.98 5.65
C LYS A 480 27.82 -12.84 5.29
N LYS A 481 28.04 -13.72 4.30
CA LYS A 481 27.15 -14.82 3.94
C LYS A 481 26.67 -15.56 5.19
N PHE A 482 25.41 -15.96 5.19
CA PHE A 482 24.87 -16.98 6.09
C PHE A 482 25.82 -18.17 6.12
N THR A 483 25.90 -18.86 7.27
CA THR A 483 26.75 -20.05 7.40
C THR A 483 25.99 -21.12 8.17
N PRO A 484 26.33 -22.41 8.02
CA PRO A 484 25.76 -23.46 8.84
C PRO A 484 25.90 -23.19 10.35
N ALA A 485 27.00 -22.56 10.77
CA ALA A 485 27.21 -22.18 12.16
C ALA A 485 26.25 -21.08 12.65
N ALA A 486 25.79 -20.20 11.75
CA ALA A 486 24.77 -19.19 12.05
C ALA A 486 23.40 -19.86 12.28
N ASP A 487 23.00 -20.81 11.42
CA ASP A 487 21.76 -21.57 11.63
C ASP A 487 21.76 -22.33 12.97
N ILE A 488 22.93 -22.82 13.41
CA ILE A 488 23.08 -23.49 14.72
C ILE A 488 22.92 -22.51 15.88
N PHE A 489 23.35 -21.26 15.73
CA PHE A 489 23.08 -20.23 16.73
C PHE A 489 21.57 -19.96 16.81
N SER A 490 20.90 -19.81 15.68
CA SER A 490 19.45 -19.62 15.59
C SER A 490 18.69 -20.79 16.21
N LEU A 491 19.15 -22.01 15.98
CA LEU A 491 18.62 -23.21 16.63
C LEU A 491 18.75 -23.14 18.16
N GLY A 492 19.86 -22.62 18.68
CA GLY A 492 20.02 -22.37 20.12
C GLY A 492 19.02 -21.35 20.68
N VAL A 493 18.70 -20.32 19.89
CA VAL A 493 17.64 -19.36 20.23
C VAL A 493 16.28 -20.06 20.28
N ILE A 494 15.90 -20.79 19.22
CA ILE A 494 14.65 -21.57 19.15
C ILE A 494 14.52 -22.55 20.32
N MET A 495 15.61 -23.25 20.68
CA MET A 495 15.63 -24.13 21.85
C MET A 495 15.31 -23.37 23.15
N THR A 496 15.83 -22.14 23.29
CA THR A 496 15.50 -21.28 24.43
C THR A 496 14.03 -20.89 24.43
N GLU A 497 13.47 -20.54 23.28
CA GLU A 497 12.06 -20.16 23.14
C GLU A 497 11.10 -21.33 23.40
N ILE A 498 11.42 -22.53 22.90
CA ILE A 498 10.68 -23.77 23.20
C ILE A 498 10.68 -24.06 24.72
N SER A 499 11.80 -23.81 25.38
CA SER A 499 11.92 -24.04 26.81
C SER A 499 11.16 -22.99 27.64
N THR A 500 11.26 -21.71 27.28
CA THR A 500 10.80 -20.59 28.12
C THR A 500 9.40 -20.08 27.76
N GLY A 501 8.95 -20.32 26.52
CA GLY A 501 7.71 -19.77 25.98
C GLY A 501 7.74 -18.28 25.73
N LYS A 502 8.93 -17.67 25.75
CA LYS A 502 9.16 -16.25 25.54
C LYS A 502 10.05 -16.05 24.32
N GLN A 503 9.87 -14.93 23.63
CA GLN A 503 10.75 -14.54 22.54
C GLN A 503 12.11 -14.12 23.08
N ALA A 504 13.15 -14.40 22.32
CA ALA A 504 14.55 -14.18 22.71
C ALA A 504 14.88 -12.73 23.15
N PHE A 505 14.14 -11.74 22.66
CA PHE A 505 14.35 -10.32 22.96
C PHE A 505 13.80 -9.87 24.32
N GLU A 506 13.02 -10.70 25.02
CA GLU A 506 12.50 -10.41 26.37
C GLU A 506 13.48 -10.77 27.51
N GLY A 507 14.71 -11.18 27.16
CA GLY A 507 15.80 -11.50 28.09
C GLY A 507 16.19 -12.98 28.07
N LEU A 508 17.45 -13.26 27.73
CA LEU A 508 18.05 -14.61 27.71
C LEU A 508 18.35 -15.09 29.14
N GLY A 509 17.31 -15.44 29.89
CA GLY A 509 17.42 -16.13 31.18
C GLY A 509 16.64 -17.45 31.14
N PHE A 510 17.32 -18.58 31.38
CA PHE A 510 16.62 -19.84 31.58
C PHE A 510 15.74 -19.75 32.83
N VAL A 511 14.48 -20.15 32.71
CA VAL A 511 13.49 -20.16 33.81
C VAL A 511 13.78 -21.37 34.72
N PRO A 512 13.47 -21.33 36.03
CA PRO A 512 13.46 -22.55 36.84
C PRO A 512 12.59 -23.63 36.19
N GLY A 513 13.17 -24.77 35.82
CA GLY A 513 12.47 -25.85 35.11
C GLY A 513 12.98 -26.21 33.71
N THR A 514 14.24 -25.88 33.38
CA THR A 514 14.94 -26.41 32.18
C THR A 514 16.02 -27.42 32.59
N PRO A 515 16.05 -28.64 32.01
CA PRO A 515 17.06 -29.66 32.30
C PRO A 515 18.49 -29.19 32.01
N ASP A 516 19.45 -29.54 32.88
CA ASP A 516 20.84 -29.10 32.75
C ASP A 516 21.51 -29.60 31.46
N CYS A 517 21.21 -30.83 31.04
CA CYS A 517 21.68 -31.36 29.77
C CYS A 517 21.22 -30.52 28.56
N TYR A 518 19.99 -30.00 28.61
CA TYR A 518 19.41 -29.12 27.61
C TYR A 518 20.11 -27.76 27.61
N ILE A 519 20.27 -27.13 28.79
CA ILE A 519 20.96 -25.85 28.95
C ILE A 519 22.39 -25.93 28.41
N ARG A 520 23.13 -27.01 28.70
CA ARG A 520 24.49 -27.22 28.20
C ARG A 520 24.54 -27.26 26.68
N LEU A 521 23.58 -27.92 26.03
CA LEU A 521 23.50 -27.98 24.57
C LEU A 521 23.16 -26.61 23.97
N VAL A 522 22.19 -25.89 24.53
CA VAL A 522 21.84 -24.52 24.08
C VAL A 522 23.05 -23.59 24.17
N LYS A 523 23.76 -23.59 25.29
CA LYS A 523 24.97 -22.76 25.47
C LYS A 523 26.06 -23.09 24.45
N ARG A 524 26.20 -24.36 24.05
CA ARG A 524 27.13 -24.77 22.98
C ARG A 524 26.68 -24.30 21.61
N CYS A 525 25.38 -24.36 21.31
CA CYS A 525 24.81 -23.84 20.06
C CYS A 525 25.00 -22.32 19.94
N MET A 526 24.90 -21.60 21.06
CA MET A 526 25.03 -20.14 21.12
C MET A 526 26.44 -19.64 21.47
N ASP A 527 27.49 -20.46 21.29
CA ASP A 527 28.87 -20.04 21.57
C ASP A 527 29.24 -18.81 20.72
N SER A 528 29.88 -17.83 21.34
CA SER A 528 30.34 -16.61 20.67
C SER A 528 31.33 -16.86 19.53
N ASN A 529 32.02 -18.01 19.55
CA ASN A 529 32.91 -18.46 18.49
C ASN A 529 32.18 -19.49 17.59
N PRO A 530 31.86 -19.14 16.32
CA PRO A 530 31.17 -20.05 15.40
C PRO A 530 31.84 -21.41 15.21
N ASN A 531 33.17 -21.48 15.31
CA ASN A 531 33.93 -22.72 15.13
C ASN A 531 33.79 -23.70 16.31
N LYS A 532 33.29 -23.24 17.45
CA LYS A 532 33.03 -24.07 18.64
C LYS A 532 31.61 -24.61 18.67
N ARG A 533 30.73 -24.13 17.81
CA ARG A 533 29.34 -24.56 17.75
C ARG A 533 29.26 -25.99 17.18
N PRO A 534 28.32 -26.82 17.66
CA PRO A 534 28.11 -28.15 17.12
C PRO A 534 27.58 -28.11 15.68
N THR A 535 27.64 -29.23 14.98
CA THR A 535 26.95 -29.38 13.69
C THR A 535 25.48 -29.75 13.88
N ALA A 536 24.64 -29.48 12.88
CA ALA A 536 23.22 -29.89 12.92
C ALA A 536 23.08 -31.39 13.21
N LYS A 537 23.96 -32.21 12.62
CA LYS A 537 24.02 -33.67 12.82
C LYS A 537 24.30 -34.05 14.28
N TYR A 538 25.21 -33.33 14.94
CA TYR A 538 25.50 -33.56 16.35
C TYR A 538 24.28 -33.20 17.22
N VAL A 539 23.66 -32.04 16.98
CA VAL A 539 22.50 -31.60 17.76
C VAL A 539 21.32 -32.57 17.58
N ASN A 540 21.02 -32.95 16.33
CA ASN A 540 19.98 -33.94 16.02
C ASN A 540 20.25 -35.29 16.70
N PHE A 541 21.49 -35.78 16.67
CA PHE A 541 21.89 -37.01 17.36
C PHE A 541 21.67 -36.92 18.88
N GLN A 542 22.07 -35.82 19.52
CA GLN A 542 21.86 -35.63 20.96
C GLN A 542 20.37 -35.58 21.34
N VAL A 543 19.56 -34.87 20.56
CA VAL A 543 18.10 -34.80 20.78
C VAL A 543 17.43 -36.15 20.51
N GLY A 544 17.91 -36.91 19.52
CA GLY A 544 17.47 -38.27 19.23
C GLY A 544 17.72 -39.21 20.40
N LEU A 545 18.93 -39.17 20.97
CA LEU A 545 19.27 -39.93 22.19
C LEU A 545 18.31 -39.59 23.33
N TRP A 546 18.05 -38.30 23.59
CA TRP A 546 17.10 -37.91 24.65
C TRP A 546 15.68 -38.42 24.40
N ASN A 547 15.22 -38.43 23.15
CA ASN A 547 13.93 -39.02 22.80
C ASN A 547 13.87 -40.53 23.06
N GLU A 548 14.93 -41.28 22.74
CA GLU A 548 15.03 -42.71 23.00
C GLU A 548 15.10 -43.02 24.50
N GLU A 549 15.94 -42.28 25.23
CA GLU A 549 16.11 -42.41 26.69
C GLU A 549 14.80 -42.13 27.44
N MET A 550 14.00 -41.16 26.98
CA MET A 550 12.67 -40.88 27.52
C MET A 550 11.63 -42.00 27.26
N LEU A 551 11.87 -42.88 26.30
CA LEU A 551 11.04 -44.05 26.01
C LEU A 551 11.54 -45.32 26.72
N SER A 552 12.75 -45.31 27.26
CA SER A 552 13.35 -46.46 27.90
C SER A 552 12.63 -46.85 29.20
N SER A 553 12.58 -48.16 29.48
CA SER A 553 12.02 -48.71 30.72
C SER A 553 12.98 -48.61 31.92
N ASP A 554 14.17 -48.02 31.74
CA ASP A 554 15.16 -47.87 32.80
C ASP A 554 14.94 -46.58 33.60
N ASP A 555 14.43 -46.71 34.81
CA ASP A 555 14.19 -45.59 35.73
C ASP A 555 15.46 -45.07 36.43
N ASN A 556 16.62 -45.69 36.17
CA ASN A 556 17.93 -45.20 36.60
C ASN A 556 18.64 -44.30 35.59
N ASN A 557 18.05 -44.08 34.40
CA ASN A 557 18.64 -43.19 33.40
C ASN A 557 18.66 -41.73 33.91
N GLU A 558 19.86 -41.18 34.07
CA GLU A 558 20.10 -39.83 34.60
C GLU A 558 19.45 -38.73 33.73
N THR A 559 19.51 -38.88 32.40
CA THR A 559 18.86 -37.96 31.47
C THR A 559 17.33 -37.99 31.66
N LYS A 560 16.74 -39.19 31.69
CA LYS A 560 15.30 -39.38 31.90
C LYS A 560 14.85 -38.74 33.23
N ARG A 561 15.65 -38.86 34.29
CA ARG A 561 15.40 -38.19 35.58
C ARG A 561 15.45 -36.67 35.48
N GLN A 562 16.47 -36.11 34.82
CA GLN A 562 16.59 -34.65 34.63
C GLN A 562 15.37 -34.05 33.91
N PHE A 563 14.77 -34.76 32.94
CA PHE A 563 13.54 -34.29 32.26
C PHE A 563 12.26 -34.54 33.08
N LEU A 564 12.13 -35.66 33.81
CA LEU A 564 10.92 -36.02 34.56
C LEU A 564 10.80 -35.36 35.95
N GLU A 565 11.91 -35.16 36.68
CA GLU A 565 11.90 -34.50 37.99
C GLU A 565 11.38 -33.06 37.89
N ILE A 566 11.72 -32.38 36.80
CA ILE A 566 11.28 -31.03 36.49
C ILE A 566 9.78 -30.99 36.12
N GLU A 567 9.26 -31.97 35.37
CA GLU A 567 7.82 -32.07 35.07
C GLU A 567 6.99 -32.29 36.34
N ASN A 568 7.47 -33.13 37.26
CA ASN A 568 6.79 -33.40 38.52
C ASN A 568 6.82 -32.21 39.48
N THR A 569 7.88 -31.40 39.45
CA THR A 569 7.99 -30.18 40.27
C THR A 569 7.00 -29.10 39.83
N LEU A 570 6.67 -29.04 38.53
CA LEU A 570 5.65 -28.13 37.98
C LEU A 570 4.21 -28.60 38.26
N LEU A 571 3.96 -29.93 38.23
CA LEU A 571 2.65 -30.51 38.58
C LEU A 571 2.25 -30.25 40.04
N VAL A 572 3.19 -30.19 40.99
CA VAL A 572 2.90 -29.89 42.40
C VAL A 572 2.48 -28.42 42.62
N ILE A 573 2.87 -27.51 41.73
CA ILE A 573 2.49 -26.08 41.78
C ILE A 573 1.11 -25.85 41.12
N ASP A 574 0.75 -26.64 40.10
CA ASP A 574 -0.44 -26.44 39.26
C ASP A 574 -1.72 -27.18 39.71
N ILE A 575 -1.70 -28.00 40.77
CA ILE A 575 -2.94 -28.60 41.35
C ILE A 575 -3.97 -27.53 41.79
N ASN A 576 -3.57 -26.26 41.92
CA ASN A 576 -4.46 -25.15 42.27
C ASN A 576 -5.11 -24.40 41.08
N LYS A 577 -4.83 -24.75 39.82
CA LYS A 577 -5.51 -24.13 38.66
C LYS A 577 -5.85 -25.16 37.57
N ASN A 578 -7.14 -25.44 37.43
CA ASN A 578 -7.72 -26.30 36.39
C ASN A 578 -7.32 -25.83 34.97
N LEU A 579 -6.54 -26.64 34.26
CA LEU A 579 -6.42 -26.60 32.80
C LEU A 579 -6.40 -28.02 32.23
N SER A 580 -7.21 -28.24 31.20
CA SER A 580 -7.35 -29.52 30.50
C SER A 580 -6.11 -29.87 29.67
N PRO A 581 -5.74 -31.15 29.53
CA PRO A 581 -4.56 -31.54 28.76
C PRO A 581 -4.82 -31.36 27.26
N MET A 582 -4.16 -30.37 26.65
CA MET A 582 -4.17 -30.19 25.20
C MET A 582 -3.05 -31.04 24.57
N SER A 583 -3.27 -32.36 24.43
CA SER A 583 -2.47 -33.18 23.54
C SER A 583 -3.07 -33.12 22.12
N LYS A 584 -2.76 -32.07 21.36
CA LYS A 584 -3.02 -32.03 19.92
C LYS A 584 -1.71 -32.28 19.19
N SER A 585 -1.75 -33.06 18.11
CA SER A 585 -0.53 -33.56 17.45
C SER A 585 0.37 -32.40 17.00
N ILE A 586 1.68 -32.62 17.10
CA ILE A 586 2.71 -31.61 16.87
C ILE A 586 2.77 -31.20 15.38
N ASP A 587 2.14 -31.97 14.48
CA ASP A 587 2.18 -31.86 13.01
C ASP A 587 1.64 -30.56 12.37
N TYR A 588 1.38 -29.52 13.16
CA TYR A 588 0.57 -28.34 12.79
C TYR A 588 1.21 -26.96 13.05
N LEU A 589 2.49 -26.89 13.44
CA LEU A 589 3.21 -25.63 13.71
C LEU A 589 4.19 -25.29 12.56
N ASP A 590 4.21 -24.03 12.13
CA ASP A 590 5.19 -23.49 11.17
C ASP A 590 6.38 -22.89 11.94
N ILE A 591 7.61 -23.23 11.57
CA ILE A 591 8.84 -22.78 12.26
C ILE A 591 9.49 -21.60 11.51
N SER A 592 9.01 -21.27 10.30
CA SER A 592 9.42 -20.03 9.65
C SER A 592 8.79 -18.83 10.39
N GLU A 593 9.62 -17.82 10.70
CA GLU A 593 9.19 -16.61 11.42
C GLU A 593 8.13 -15.81 10.66
#